data_AF-A0A2A8GZL4-F1
#
_entry.id   AF-A0A2A8GZL4-F1
#
_cell.length_a   1.000
_cell.length_b   1.000
_cell.length_c   1.000
_cell.angle_alpha   90.00
_cell.angle_beta   90.00
_cell.angle_gamma   90.00
#
_symmetry.space_group_name_H-M   'P 1'
#
loop_
_entity.id
_entity.type
_entity.pdbx_description
1 polymer ?
#
loop_
_entity_poly.entity_id
_entity_poly.type
_entity_poly.pdbx_seq_one_letter_code
_entity_poly.pdbx_strand_id
1 'polypeptide(L)'
;MTLRKNKSIVIPGILACCSFMIVAPCSAAVLPTRENIIESKKVVDVSSNQPSDSTAYQYTGSEWLDITQVFQKNNTVYLRLAPEGAMDAPGPLVLPKKMSDLFIKNTNNLKGWYMYEYMRYINYPHVQELRFDFYDKNQQYQGTTSTTYWLP
;
A
#
# COMPACT_ATOMS: atom_id res chain seq x y z
N MET A 1 -5.89 -1.04 58.95
CA MET A 1 -4.42 -1.04 58.82
C MET A 1 -3.96 -2.48 58.66
N THR A 2 -3.48 -2.82 57.45
CA THR A 2 -2.58 -3.94 57.09
C THR A 2 -2.83 -5.35 57.65
N LEU A 3 -3.35 -6.24 56.81
CA LEU A 3 -3.13 -7.68 56.92
C LEU A 3 -2.05 -8.12 55.92
N ARG A 4 -1.11 -8.94 56.40
CA ARG A 4 0.18 -9.25 55.81
C ARG A 4 0.13 -10.31 54.69
N LYS A 5 0.89 -10.01 53.64
CA LYS A 5 1.73 -10.84 52.75
C LYS A 5 1.71 -12.38 52.84
N ASN A 6 1.55 -12.94 51.64
CA ASN A 6 2.36 -13.97 50.97
C ASN A 6 2.29 -15.43 51.44
N LYS A 7 1.67 -16.26 50.58
CA LYS A 7 2.13 -17.62 50.25
C LYS A 7 1.87 -17.88 48.77
N SER A 8 2.92 -18.00 47.98
CA SER A 8 2.91 -18.89 46.82
C SER A 8 4.28 -19.53 46.72
N ILE A 9 4.30 -20.82 47.02
CA ILE A 9 5.39 -21.76 46.81
C ILE A 9 4.90 -22.63 45.67
N VAL A 10 5.60 -22.67 44.52
CA VAL A 10 5.86 -23.89 43.73
C VAL A 10 7.15 -23.66 42.92
N ILE A 11 8.06 -24.63 43.06
CA ILE A 11 9.42 -24.80 42.52
C ILE A 11 9.31 -25.71 41.25
N PRO A 12 10.38 -26.32 40.70
CA PRO A 12 11.49 -25.90 39.83
C PRO A 12 11.17 -26.16 38.33
N GLY A 13 11.86 -25.58 37.34
CA GLY A 13 13.21 -25.93 36.90
C GLY A 13 13.25 -27.25 36.11
N ILE A 14 13.20 -27.15 34.77
CA ILE A 14 13.72 -28.19 33.87
C ILE A 14 14.56 -27.51 32.78
N LEU A 15 15.85 -27.71 32.93
CA LEU A 15 16.90 -27.47 31.96
C LEU A 15 16.83 -28.61 30.92
N ALA A 16 16.80 -28.31 29.62
CA ALA A 16 17.07 -29.30 28.58
C ALA A 16 18.00 -28.68 27.53
N CYS A 17 19.22 -29.20 27.55
CA CYS A 17 20.35 -28.86 26.72
C CYS A 17 20.27 -29.49 25.31
N CYS A 18 21.00 -28.85 24.38
CA CYS A 18 21.63 -29.43 23.19
C CYS A 18 20.70 -29.98 22.08
N SER A 19 20.87 -29.64 20.80
CA SER A 19 22.14 -29.76 20.08
C SER A 19 22.17 -28.90 18.82
N PHE A 20 23.27 -28.17 18.64
CA PHE A 20 23.69 -27.66 17.34
C PHE A 20 24.14 -28.84 16.47
N MET A 21 23.60 -28.96 15.27
CA MET A 21 24.21 -29.76 14.20
C MET A 21 24.67 -28.80 13.11
N ILE A 22 25.98 -28.53 13.14
CA ILE A 22 26.77 -28.11 11.99
C ILE A 22 26.90 -29.35 11.09
N VAL A 23 26.73 -29.21 9.77
CA VAL A 23 27.57 -29.84 8.72
C VAL A 23 27.15 -29.22 7.37
N ALA A 24 28.12 -28.62 6.69
CA ALA A 24 28.07 -28.27 5.28
C ALA A 24 28.58 -29.45 4.43
N PRO A 25 28.24 -29.48 3.13
CA PRO A 25 29.28 -29.78 2.16
C PRO A 25 29.36 -28.71 1.06
N CYS A 26 30.52 -28.07 1.02
CA CYS A 26 31.35 -27.80 -0.14
C CYS A 26 30.75 -28.01 -1.54
N SER A 27 30.72 -26.95 -2.33
CA SER A 27 31.12 -27.02 -3.74
C SER A 27 31.82 -25.72 -4.11
N ALA A 28 33.13 -25.85 -4.29
CA ALA A 28 33.98 -24.82 -4.87
C ALA A 28 33.85 -24.86 -6.40
N ALA A 29 33.64 -23.70 -7.02
CA ALA A 29 33.93 -23.48 -8.43
C ALA A 29 34.45 -22.05 -8.62
N VAL A 30 35.78 -21.95 -8.63
CA VAL A 30 36.65 -21.11 -9.47
C VAL A 30 36.21 -19.66 -9.74
N LEU A 31 36.94 -18.72 -9.10
CA LEU A 31 37.15 -17.35 -9.55
C LEU A 31 38.00 -17.31 -10.83
N PRO A 32 37.75 -16.37 -11.75
CA PRO A 32 38.82 -15.66 -12.43
C PRO A 32 39.03 -14.28 -11.77
N THR A 33 40.32 -14.04 -11.55
CA THR A 33 40.95 -12.91 -10.86
C THR A 33 41.05 -11.67 -11.75
N ARG A 34 40.93 -10.49 -11.11
CA ARG A 34 41.43 -9.15 -11.53
C ARG A 34 40.74 -8.54 -12.75
N GLU A 35 40.52 -7.24 -12.91
CA GLU A 35 40.91 -5.96 -12.29
C GLU A 35 40.04 -4.97 -13.12
N ASN A 36 39.31 -3.97 -12.63
CA ASN A 36 39.72 -2.71 -12.02
C ASN A 36 38.80 -1.62 -12.61
N ILE A 37 38.73 -0.47 -11.93
CA ILE A 37 38.26 0.84 -12.41
C ILE A 37 36.76 1.14 -12.37
N ILE A 38 36.45 2.01 -11.42
CA ILE A 38 35.28 2.87 -11.29
C ILE A 38 35.17 3.76 -12.54
N GLU A 39 34.06 3.67 -13.27
CA GLU A 39 33.63 4.75 -14.16
C GLU A 39 32.15 5.05 -13.90
N SER A 40 31.96 6.12 -13.12
CA SER A 40 30.68 6.80 -12.97
C SER A 40 30.22 7.38 -14.31
N LYS A 41 28.89 7.49 -14.42
CA LYS A 41 28.15 8.32 -15.39
C LYS A 41 27.88 7.65 -16.74
N LYS A 42 27.08 6.59 -16.72
CA LYS A 42 26.15 6.36 -17.84
C LYS A 42 24.94 7.27 -17.61
N VAL A 43 24.94 8.40 -18.32
CA VAL A 43 23.74 9.18 -18.58
C VAL A 43 22.71 8.20 -19.15
N VAL A 44 21.69 7.88 -18.35
CA VAL A 44 20.49 7.25 -18.85
C VAL A 44 19.85 8.30 -19.73
N ASP A 45 20.08 8.14 -21.03
CA ASP A 45 19.28 8.78 -22.05
C ASP A 45 17.82 8.48 -21.71
N VAL A 46 17.04 9.52 -21.44
CA VAL A 46 15.59 9.45 -21.25
C VAL A 46 15.00 9.14 -22.61
N SER A 47 15.19 7.89 -23.05
CA SER A 47 14.31 7.27 -24.01
C SER A 47 12.94 7.33 -23.38
N SER A 48 12.04 8.07 -24.02
CA SER A 48 10.61 8.07 -23.72
C SER A 48 10.11 6.63 -23.77
N ASN A 49 10.19 5.94 -22.65
CA ASN A 49 9.66 4.61 -22.50
C ASN A 49 8.14 4.79 -22.54
N GLN A 50 7.60 4.64 -23.75
CA GLN A 50 6.23 4.21 -23.94
C GLN A 50 5.92 3.19 -22.84
N PRO A 51 4.89 3.41 -22.01
CA PRO A 51 4.56 2.43 -20.99
C PRO A 51 4.32 1.13 -21.73
N SER A 52 5.11 0.12 -21.37
CA SER A 52 4.92 -1.27 -21.76
C SER A 52 3.42 -1.56 -21.81
N ASP A 53 2.97 -2.32 -22.82
CA ASP A 53 1.60 -2.83 -23.02
C ASP A 53 1.04 -3.66 -21.83
N SER A 54 1.60 -3.49 -20.63
CA SER A 54 1.12 -4.00 -19.37
C SER A 54 -0.28 -3.48 -19.10
N THR A 55 -1.25 -4.34 -19.38
CA THR A 55 -2.64 -4.22 -18.94
C THR A 55 -2.79 -4.37 -17.41
N ALA A 56 -1.72 -4.77 -16.72
CA ALA A 56 -1.70 -4.98 -15.29
C ALA A 56 -1.57 -3.66 -14.52
N TYR A 57 -2.29 -3.60 -13.40
CA TYR A 57 -2.14 -2.51 -12.44
C TYR A 57 -0.78 -2.55 -11.76
N GLN A 58 -0.13 -1.39 -11.71
CA GLN A 58 1.08 -1.14 -10.94
C GLN A 58 0.70 -0.51 -9.61
N TYR A 59 1.26 -1.02 -8.52
CA TYR A 59 1.08 -0.44 -7.20
C TYR A 59 1.80 0.92 -7.11
N THR A 60 1.10 1.96 -6.67
CA THR A 60 1.63 3.32 -6.58
C THR A 60 1.81 3.81 -5.15
N GLY A 61 1.05 3.27 -4.20
CA GLY A 61 1.13 3.71 -2.82
C GLY A 61 -0.04 3.24 -1.99
N SER A 62 -0.03 3.61 -0.73
CA SER A 62 -1.10 3.27 0.19
C SER A 62 -1.16 4.29 1.32
N GLU A 63 -2.35 4.62 1.78
CA GLU A 63 -2.56 5.65 2.79
C GLU A 63 -3.77 5.35 3.68
N TRP A 64 -3.78 5.96 4.86
CA TRP A 64 -4.97 6.02 5.70
C TRP A 64 -5.99 6.95 5.04
N LEU A 65 -7.24 6.51 4.97
CA LEU A 65 -8.31 7.30 4.39
C LEU A 65 -8.51 8.59 5.21
N ASP A 66 -8.19 9.73 4.61
CA ASP A 66 -8.49 11.04 5.18
C ASP A 66 -9.98 11.37 4.97
N ILE A 67 -10.77 11.23 6.04
CA ILE A 67 -12.21 11.51 6.01
C ILE A 67 -12.50 12.97 5.62
N THR A 68 -11.56 13.90 5.84
CA THR A 68 -11.74 15.31 5.44
C THR A 68 -11.74 15.49 3.92
N GLN A 69 -11.20 14.53 3.18
CA GLN A 69 -11.26 14.47 1.71
C GLN A 69 -12.55 13.80 1.21
N VAL A 70 -13.39 13.23 2.08
CA VAL A 70 -14.64 12.57 1.70
C VAL A 70 -15.80 13.56 1.77
N PHE A 71 -16.56 13.68 0.68
CA PHE A 71 -17.67 14.64 0.59
C PHE A 71 -18.89 14.04 -0.14
N GLN A 72 -20.06 14.63 0.08
CA GLN A 72 -21.31 14.22 -0.57
C GLN A 72 -21.78 15.27 -1.58
N LYS A 73 -22.19 14.83 -2.77
CA LYS A 73 -22.82 15.67 -3.80
C LYS A 73 -23.90 14.87 -4.53
N ASN A 74 -25.10 15.44 -4.68
CA ASN A 74 -26.23 14.80 -5.37
C ASN A 74 -26.49 13.35 -4.89
N ASN A 75 -26.55 13.16 -3.57
CA ASN A 75 -26.73 11.85 -2.93
C ASN A 75 -25.65 10.79 -3.23
N THR A 76 -24.51 11.20 -3.79
CA THR A 76 -23.35 10.33 -4.04
C THR A 76 -22.19 10.79 -3.15
N VAL A 77 -21.45 9.84 -2.59
CA VAL A 77 -20.27 10.12 -1.74
C VAL A 77 -19.02 9.91 -2.57
N TYR A 78 -18.09 10.85 -2.46
CA TYR A 78 -16.86 10.90 -3.23
C TYR A 78 -15.65 11.05 -2.32
N LEU A 79 -14.52 10.52 -2.77
CA LEU A 79 -13.19 10.87 -2.29
C LEU A 79 -12.58 11.93 -3.21
N ARG A 80 -12.11 13.03 -2.62
CA ARG A 80 -11.37 14.08 -3.31
C ARG A 80 -9.96 13.58 -3.60
N LEU A 81 -9.57 13.51 -4.87
CA LEU A 81 -8.23 13.10 -5.31
C LEU A 81 -7.29 14.29 -5.56
N ALA A 82 -7.84 15.49 -5.73
CA ALA A 82 -7.09 16.71 -5.99
C ALA A 82 -7.82 17.92 -5.38
N PRO A 83 -7.11 19.02 -5.09
CA PRO A 83 -7.74 20.26 -4.66
C PRO A 83 -8.85 20.72 -5.61
N GLU A 84 -9.88 21.34 -5.05
CA GLU A 84 -10.97 21.87 -5.87
C GLU A 84 -10.48 23.00 -6.78
N GLY A 85 -10.83 22.92 -8.06
CA GLY A 85 -10.35 23.83 -9.08
C GLY A 85 -8.96 23.52 -9.63
N ALA A 86 -8.30 22.44 -9.18
CA ALA A 86 -7.06 21.99 -9.79
C ALA A 86 -7.27 21.70 -11.29
N MET A 87 -6.47 22.35 -12.12
CA MET A 87 -6.36 22.03 -13.55
C MET A 87 -5.49 20.79 -13.71
N ASP A 88 -5.76 20.02 -14.76
CA ASP A 88 -4.97 18.83 -15.11
C ASP A 88 -4.80 17.89 -13.90
N ALA A 89 -5.89 17.56 -13.21
CA ALA A 89 -5.89 16.62 -12.09
C ALA A 89 -7.07 15.64 -12.18
N PRO A 90 -6.98 14.44 -11.57
CA PRO A 90 -8.08 13.50 -11.58
C PRO A 90 -9.31 14.07 -10.87
N GLY A 91 -10.48 13.81 -11.44
CA GLY A 91 -11.76 14.14 -10.82
C GLY A 91 -11.99 13.35 -9.53
N PRO A 92 -12.97 13.75 -8.71
CA PRO A 92 -13.30 13.04 -7.48
C PRO A 92 -13.78 11.61 -7.77
N LEU A 93 -13.40 10.69 -6.90
CA LEU A 93 -13.65 9.27 -7.02
C LEU A 93 -14.94 8.89 -6.31
N VAL A 94 -15.89 8.25 -7.00
CA VAL A 94 -17.11 7.73 -6.37
C VAL A 94 -16.74 6.61 -5.41
N LEU A 95 -17.19 6.67 -4.16
CA LEU A 95 -16.93 5.60 -3.19
C LEU A 95 -17.84 4.38 -3.38
N PRO A 96 -17.39 3.16 -3.01
CA PRO A 96 -18.25 1.98 -3.00
C PRO A 96 -19.52 2.21 -2.19
N LYS A 97 -20.67 1.66 -2.65
CA LYS A 97 -21.97 1.87 -2.00
C LYS A 97 -21.94 1.60 -0.49
N LYS A 98 -21.29 0.53 -0.04
CA LYS A 98 -21.16 0.19 1.39
C LYS A 98 -20.46 1.30 2.18
N MET A 99 -19.42 1.90 1.62
CA MET A 99 -18.71 3.03 2.24
C MET A 99 -19.57 4.28 2.25
N SER A 100 -20.24 4.56 1.14
CA SER A 100 -21.18 5.69 1.02
C SER A 100 -22.29 5.60 2.06
N ASP A 101 -22.92 4.44 2.22
CA ASP A 101 -23.97 4.19 3.21
C ASP A 101 -23.44 4.40 4.66
N LEU A 102 -22.22 3.95 4.94
CA LEU A 102 -21.57 4.14 6.24
C LEU A 102 -21.26 5.61 6.53
N PHE A 103 -20.75 6.34 5.55
CA PHE A 103 -20.44 7.77 5.66
C PHE A 103 -21.70 8.60 5.91
N ILE A 104 -22.77 8.36 5.13
CA ILE A 104 -24.06 9.05 5.27
C ILE A 104 -24.66 8.78 6.66
N LYS A 105 -24.51 7.56 7.20
CA LYS A 105 -24.97 7.24 8.55
C LYS A 105 -24.18 7.98 9.63
N ASN A 106 -22.86 7.99 9.54
CA ASN A 106 -21.95 8.73 10.42
C ASN A 106 -20.56 8.78 9.78
N THR A 107 -20.03 9.97 9.56
CA THR A 107 -18.72 10.17 8.90
C THR A 107 -17.58 9.45 9.62
N ASN A 108 -17.64 9.34 10.96
CA ASN A 108 -16.64 8.65 11.76
C ASN A 108 -16.59 7.12 11.54
N ASN A 109 -17.58 6.53 10.86
CA ASN A 109 -17.56 5.10 10.53
C ASN A 109 -16.41 4.73 9.58
N LEU A 110 -15.90 5.72 8.83
CA LEU A 110 -14.75 5.55 7.95
C LEU A 110 -13.40 5.81 8.65
N LYS A 111 -13.40 6.11 9.95
CA LYS A 111 -12.16 6.40 10.69
C LYS A 111 -11.29 5.16 10.80
N GLY A 112 -10.01 5.32 10.48
CA GLY A 112 -9.03 4.24 10.49
C GLY A 112 -9.20 3.25 9.34
N TRP A 113 -9.89 3.63 8.27
CA TRP A 113 -9.88 2.87 7.03
C TRP A 113 -8.59 3.13 6.25
N TYR A 114 -8.23 2.19 5.39
CA TYR A 114 -6.97 2.19 4.65
C TYR A 114 -7.24 1.99 3.15
N MET A 115 -6.39 2.55 2.31
CA MET A 115 -6.52 2.50 0.86
C MET A 115 -5.20 2.08 0.22
N TYR A 116 -5.27 1.18 -0.75
CA TYR A 116 -4.16 0.88 -1.65
C TYR A 116 -4.44 1.48 -3.02
N GLU A 117 -3.43 2.12 -3.59
CA GLU A 117 -3.48 2.83 -4.84
C GLU A 117 -2.71 2.09 -5.92
N TYR A 118 -3.29 2.10 -7.11
CA TYR A 118 -2.71 1.49 -8.29
C TYR A 118 -2.95 2.39 -9.50
N MET A 119 -2.06 2.26 -10.49
CA MET A 119 -2.25 2.86 -11.80
C MET A 119 -2.05 1.85 -12.92
N ARG A 120 -2.65 2.11 -14.07
CA ARG A 120 -2.22 1.54 -15.35
C ARG A 120 -2.43 2.55 -16.47
N TYR A 121 -1.63 2.42 -17.51
CA TYR A 121 -1.92 3.08 -18.78
C TYR A 121 -2.94 2.25 -19.52
N ILE A 122 -3.98 2.89 -20.05
CA ILE A 122 -4.94 2.21 -20.91
C ILE A 122 -4.54 2.41 -22.36
N ASN A 123 -5.09 1.59 -23.27
CA ASN A 123 -4.77 1.63 -24.70
C ASN A 123 -5.47 2.82 -25.39
N TYR A 124 -5.23 4.02 -24.86
CA TYR A 124 -5.65 5.31 -25.38
C TYR A 124 -4.54 6.33 -25.05
N PRO A 125 -4.09 7.15 -26.02
CA PRO A 125 -3.00 8.09 -25.80
C PRO A 125 -3.25 8.99 -24.59
N HIS A 126 -2.25 9.10 -23.71
CA HIS A 126 -2.27 9.99 -22.56
C HIS A 126 -3.42 9.75 -21.57
N VAL A 127 -3.96 8.54 -21.48
CA VAL A 127 -4.93 8.19 -20.43
C VAL A 127 -4.35 7.16 -19.47
N GLN A 128 -4.45 7.49 -18.19
CA GLN A 128 -4.20 6.55 -17.11
C GLN A 128 -5.52 6.21 -16.41
N GLU A 129 -5.60 4.99 -15.89
CA GLU A 129 -6.64 4.60 -14.94
C GLU A 129 -6.02 4.46 -13.55
N LEU A 130 -6.57 5.20 -12.60
CA LEU A 130 -6.26 5.08 -11.19
C LEU A 130 -7.25 4.12 -10.56
N ARG A 131 -6.77 3.17 -9.75
CA ARG A 131 -7.58 2.21 -9.01
C ARG A 131 -7.25 2.29 -7.54
N PHE A 132 -8.30 2.18 -6.73
CA PHE A 132 -8.23 2.29 -5.28
C PHE A 132 -8.95 1.09 -4.65
N ASP A 133 -8.23 0.34 -3.82
CA ASP A 133 -8.78 -0.78 -3.05
C ASP A 133 -8.91 -0.36 -1.58
N PHE A 134 -10.12 -0.45 -1.04
CA PHE A 134 -10.45 0.02 0.30
C PHE A 134 -10.51 -1.11 1.30
N TYR A 135 -9.97 -0.86 2.49
CA TYR A 135 -9.93 -1.78 3.61
C TYR A 135 -10.46 -1.07 4.86
N ASP A 136 -11.24 -1.79 5.67
CA ASP A 136 -11.70 -1.25 6.95
C ASP A 136 -10.57 -1.23 8.00
N LYS A 137 -10.89 -0.73 9.19
CA LYS A 137 -9.95 -0.68 10.34
C LYS A 137 -9.41 -2.02 10.81
N ASN A 138 -10.04 -3.12 10.40
CA ASN A 138 -9.59 -4.49 10.70
C ASN A 138 -8.84 -5.10 9.50
N GLN A 139 -8.47 -4.28 8.50
CA GLN A 139 -7.85 -4.69 7.25
C GLN A 139 -8.69 -5.67 6.43
N GLN A 140 -10.02 -5.62 6.56
CA GLN A 140 -10.92 -6.39 5.71
C GLN A 140 -11.22 -5.58 4.45
N TYR A 141 -11.05 -6.20 3.29
CA TYR A 141 -11.37 -5.59 1.99
C TYR A 141 -12.87 -5.23 1.88
N GLN A 142 -13.16 -4.02 1.39
CA GLN A 142 -14.50 -3.43 1.35
C GLN A 142 -14.96 -3.06 -0.07
N GLY A 143 -14.06 -3.08 -1.04
CA GLY A 143 -14.37 -2.81 -2.44
C GLY A 143 -13.25 -2.09 -3.16
N THR A 144 -13.42 -1.98 -4.47
CA THR A 144 -12.53 -1.28 -5.38
C THR A 144 -13.31 -0.23 -6.14
N THR A 145 -12.65 0.88 -6.45
CA THR A 145 -13.16 1.88 -7.40
C THR A 145 -12.04 2.36 -8.30
N SER A 146 -12.34 2.72 -9.53
CA SER A 146 -11.38 3.31 -10.44
C SER A 146 -11.91 4.60 -11.08
N THR A 147 -10.98 5.42 -11.55
CA THR A 147 -11.27 6.62 -12.35
C THR A 147 -10.21 6.77 -13.42
N THR A 148 -10.59 7.26 -14.59
CA THR A 148 -9.66 7.59 -15.67
C THR A 148 -9.29 9.06 -15.62
N TYR A 149 -8.06 9.37 -16.01
CA TYR A 149 -7.54 10.73 -16.05
C TYR A 149 -6.59 10.91 -17.24
N TRP A 150 -6.71 12.09 -17.85
CA TRP A 150 -5.92 12.51 -19.00
C TRP A 150 -4.65 13.18 -18.52
N LEU A 151 -3.50 12.62 -18.88
CA LEU A 151 -2.21 13.25 -18.65
C LEU A 151 -2.07 14.48 -19.57
N PRO A 152 -1.58 15.61 -19.05
CA PRO A 152 -1.34 16.82 -19.83
C PRO A 152 -0.24 16.65 -20.88
#